data_AF-A0A453H1K8-F1
#
_entry.id   AF-A0A453H1K8-F1
#
_cell.length_a   1.000
_cell.length_b   1.000
_cell.length_c   1.000
_cell.angle_alpha   90.00
_cell.angle_beta   90.00
_cell.angle_gamma   90.00
#
_symmetry.space_group_name_H-M   'P 1'
#
loop_
_entity.id
_entity.type
_entity.pdbx_description
1 polymer ?
#
loop_
_entity_poly.entity_id
_entity_poly.type
_entity_poly.pdbx_seq_one_letter_code
_entity_poly.pdbx_strand_id
1 'polypeptide(L)'
;PGYGTAGKRCRVRANHLLVQVAGKEIYHYDVSISPESMARERNRSIINELVRLHKQHLDGRLPVYDGRKGMFTAAPLPFKTKEFIVKVSNTERGYQGEKEYKVTIKEVAKLNLYNLQQFLAGRQRELPQDTIQALDIALRETPTAKYTPISRSFFSKSFGHGGDIGSGVECWRGYYQSLRPTQMGLSLNIDISATAFYKAQPVMDFALEYLNIRGDAPRRLFDQDRLKLKKALKGVRVVATHRPDISIRYKITGITSAPLNELTFDLDGTRVSVVQYFKRQYDYSLKYVQWPCLQAGSDSRPTYLPMEVCNILGGQRYSRKLNERQVTNILRLACERPDKREGSIVEGY
;
A
#
# COMPACT_ATOMS: atom_id res chain seq x y z
N PRO A 1 11.10 17.67 -38.52
CA PRO A 1 10.30 16.56 -39.10
C PRO A 1 8.80 16.85 -38.92
N GLY A 2 7.97 16.56 -39.92
CA GLY A 2 6.52 16.82 -39.90
C GLY A 2 5.69 15.60 -39.49
N TYR A 3 4.36 15.72 -39.57
CA TYR A 3 3.44 14.60 -39.33
C TYR A 3 3.44 13.61 -40.51
N GLY A 4 3.27 12.32 -40.21
CA GLY A 4 3.15 11.27 -41.24
C GLY A 4 1.85 11.39 -42.04
N THR A 5 1.90 11.07 -43.33
CA THR A 5 0.77 11.20 -44.28
C THR A 5 0.34 9.88 -44.92
N ALA A 6 1.08 8.79 -44.69
CA ALA A 6 0.79 7.48 -45.27
C ALA A 6 -0.36 6.76 -44.55
N GLY A 7 -1.05 5.87 -45.27
CA GLY A 7 -2.10 4.99 -44.74
C GLY A 7 -3.52 5.53 -44.87
N LYS A 8 -4.51 4.66 -44.58
CA LYS A 8 -5.92 5.03 -44.58
C LYS A 8 -6.30 5.72 -43.26
N ARG A 9 -6.94 6.89 -43.35
CA ARG A 9 -7.44 7.62 -42.17
C ARG A 9 -8.49 6.78 -41.45
N CYS A 10 -8.40 6.71 -40.12
CA CYS A 10 -9.41 6.12 -39.26
C CYS A 10 -9.62 6.98 -38.01
N ARG A 11 -10.80 6.86 -37.40
CA ARG A 11 -11.11 7.55 -36.13
C ARG A 11 -10.84 6.58 -34.99
N VAL A 12 -10.07 7.05 -34.01
CA VAL A 12 -9.76 6.30 -32.78
C VAL A 12 -10.15 7.12 -31.56
N ARG A 13 -10.43 6.43 -30.46
CA ARG A 13 -10.54 7.03 -29.13
C ARG A 13 -9.34 6.59 -28.31
N ALA A 14 -8.86 7.49 -27.47
CA ALA A 14 -7.81 7.22 -26.49
C ALA A 14 -8.37 7.44 -25.10
N ASN A 15 -7.90 6.67 -24.13
CA ASN A 15 -8.23 6.75 -22.71
C ASN A 15 -7.54 7.96 -22.03
N HIS A 16 -7.61 9.09 -22.71
CA HIS A 16 -6.93 10.33 -22.41
C HIS A 16 -7.99 11.42 -22.24
N LEU A 17 -8.21 11.84 -20.99
CA LEU A 17 -9.15 12.89 -20.64
C LEU A 17 -8.42 14.23 -20.64
N LEU A 18 -8.93 15.23 -21.36
CA LEU A 18 -8.30 16.56 -21.36
C LEU A 18 -8.49 17.23 -20.01
N VAL A 19 -7.42 17.84 -19.50
CA VAL A 19 -7.40 18.52 -18.20
C VAL A 19 -7.19 20.01 -18.42
N GLN A 20 -8.08 20.80 -17.84
CA GLN A 20 -7.92 22.24 -17.73
C GLN A 20 -7.38 22.59 -16.35
N VAL A 21 -6.37 23.44 -16.30
CA VAL A 21 -5.76 23.91 -15.05
C VAL A 21 -6.05 25.40 -14.92
N ALA A 22 -6.61 25.81 -13.79
CA ALA A 22 -6.79 27.22 -13.48
C ALA A 22 -5.42 27.92 -13.42
N GLY A 23 -5.29 29.14 -13.94
CA GLY A 23 -4.03 29.89 -14.00
C GLY A 23 -3.48 30.40 -12.66
N LYS A 24 -3.71 29.68 -11.56
CA LYS A 24 -3.22 30.02 -10.21
C LYS A 24 -1.85 29.40 -9.97
N GLU A 25 -1.03 30.10 -9.20
CA GLU A 25 0.31 29.63 -8.86
C GLU A 25 0.24 28.49 -7.84
N ILE A 26 1.22 27.58 -7.90
CA ILE A 26 1.36 26.47 -6.95
C ILE A 26 2.58 26.74 -6.08
N TYR A 27 2.44 26.62 -4.77
CA TYR A 27 3.53 26.86 -3.82
C TYR A 27 4.10 25.53 -3.36
N HIS A 28 5.42 25.36 -3.50
CA HIS A 28 6.16 24.16 -3.15
C HIS A 28 6.92 24.35 -1.84
N TYR A 29 6.75 23.38 -0.95
CA TYR A 29 7.35 23.31 0.37
C TYR A 29 8.12 22.00 0.54
N ASP A 30 9.32 22.09 1.13
CA ASP A 30 10.07 20.95 1.62
C ASP A 30 9.58 20.59 3.03
N VAL A 31 9.33 19.31 3.25
CA VAL A 31 8.91 18.74 4.53
C VAL A 31 10.02 17.83 5.06
N SER A 32 10.42 18.07 6.30
CA SER A 32 11.34 17.23 7.06
C SER A 32 10.64 16.69 8.30
N ILE A 33 10.73 15.38 8.55
CA ILE A 33 10.11 14.71 9.69
C ILE A 33 11.20 14.05 10.52
N SER A 34 11.25 14.35 11.82
CA SER A 34 12.15 13.72 12.79
C SER A 34 11.36 12.99 13.88
N PRO A 35 11.66 11.71 14.19
CA PRO A 35 12.67 10.88 13.55
C PRO A 35 12.30 10.49 12.11
N GLU A 36 13.32 10.34 11.25
CA GLU A 36 13.12 10.00 9.84
C GLU A 36 12.44 8.63 9.67
N SER A 37 11.59 8.55 8.65
CA SER A 37 10.84 7.34 8.33
C SER A 37 10.80 7.12 6.83
N MET A 38 11.21 5.93 6.40
CA MET A 38 11.15 5.50 4.99
C MET A 38 9.73 5.09 4.56
N ALA A 39 8.79 4.96 5.51
CA ALA A 39 7.42 4.53 5.25
C ALA A 39 6.56 5.73 4.84
N ARG A 40 6.25 5.83 3.53
CA ARG A 40 5.42 6.91 2.96
C ARG A 40 4.05 7.03 3.61
N GLU A 41 3.40 5.89 3.90
CA GLU A 41 2.07 5.83 4.55
C GLU A 41 2.11 6.48 5.95
N ARG A 42 3.15 6.19 6.73
CA ARG A 42 3.35 6.81 8.04
C ARG A 42 3.58 8.32 7.91
N ASN A 43 4.43 8.74 6.99
CA ASN A 43 4.72 10.16 6.77
C ASN A 43 3.45 10.92 6.38
N ARG A 44 2.62 10.35 5.49
CA ARG A 44 1.30 10.91 5.15
C ARG A 44 0.39 10.99 6.37
N SER A 45 0.33 9.95 7.20
CA SER A 45 -0.46 9.98 8.44
C SER A 45 -0.03 11.10 9.38
N ILE A 46 1.28 11.32 9.53
CA ILE A 46 1.82 12.41 10.36
C ILE A 46 1.41 13.78 9.80
N ILE A 47 1.53 13.99 8.48
CA ILE A 47 1.15 15.26 7.85
C ILE A 47 -0.37 15.49 7.87
N ASN A 48 -1.18 14.44 7.68
CA ASN A 48 -2.63 14.55 7.80
C ASN A 48 -3.04 14.96 9.22
N GLU A 49 -2.37 14.41 10.24
CA GLU A 49 -2.60 14.78 11.63
C GLU A 49 -2.12 16.21 11.92
N LEU A 50 -0.99 16.63 11.37
CA LEU A 50 -0.52 18.02 11.43
C LEU A 50 -1.57 18.99 10.85
N VAL A 51 -2.08 18.70 9.65
CA VAL A 51 -3.09 19.53 8.97
C VAL A 51 -4.37 19.60 9.80
N ARG A 52 -4.76 18.50 10.44
CA ARG A 52 -5.93 18.43 11.33
C ARG A 52 -5.75 19.28 12.58
N LEU A 53 -4.62 19.14 13.29
CA LEU A 53 -4.35 19.82 14.56
C LEU A 53 -3.98 21.29 14.39
N HIS A 54 -3.27 21.65 13.31
CA HIS A 54 -2.73 22.99 13.10
C HIS A 54 -3.38 23.72 11.92
N LYS A 55 -4.65 23.41 11.60
CA LYS A 55 -5.39 24.03 10.49
C LYS A 55 -5.35 25.56 10.49
N GLN A 56 -5.42 26.19 11.67
CA GLN A 56 -5.33 27.66 11.82
C GLN A 56 -3.95 28.19 11.39
N HIS A 57 -2.88 27.48 11.70
CA HIS A 57 -1.52 27.86 11.30
C HIS A 57 -1.31 27.72 9.78
N LEU A 58 -2.09 26.86 9.12
CA LEU A 58 -2.10 26.72 7.66
C LEU A 58 -3.11 27.67 6.99
N ASP A 59 -3.77 28.54 7.78
CA ASP A 59 -4.82 29.45 7.31
C ASP A 59 -5.86 28.71 6.45
N GLY A 60 -6.32 27.56 6.97
CA GLY A 60 -7.36 26.73 6.35
C GLY A 60 -6.95 25.96 5.09
N ARG A 61 -5.71 26.10 4.61
CA ARG A 61 -5.24 25.43 3.38
C ARG A 61 -5.17 23.92 3.54
N LEU A 62 -5.47 23.22 2.45
CA LEU A 62 -5.36 21.77 2.32
C LEU A 62 -4.14 21.45 1.45
N PRO A 63 -2.97 21.19 2.06
CA PRO A 63 -1.79 20.79 1.30
C PRO A 63 -1.93 19.38 0.75
N VAL A 64 -1.27 19.12 -0.38
CA VAL A 64 -1.06 17.77 -0.91
C VAL A 64 0.40 17.39 -0.71
N TYR A 65 0.67 16.14 -0.36
CA TYR A 65 2.00 15.70 0.08
C TYR A 65 2.42 14.41 -0.59
N ASP A 66 3.64 14.34 -1.11
CA ASP A 66 4.14 13.15 -1.84
C ASP A 66 4.40 11.92 -0.94
N GLY A 67 4.38 12.09 0.38
CA GLY A 67 4.74 11.07 1.37
C GLY A 67 6.24 11.01 1.69
N ARG A 68 7.03 11.95 1.16
CA ARG A 68 8.48 12.09 1.35
C ARG A 68 8.86 13.53 1.73
N LYS A 69 9.11 14.39 0.74
CA LYS A 69 9.67 15.73 0.97
C LYS A 69 8.81 16.83 0.36
N GLY A 70 8.19 16.59 -0.80
CA GLY A 70 7.43 17.62 -1.51
C GLY A 70 6.00 17.77 -0.99
N MET A 71 5.67 18.96 -0.53
CA MET A 71 4.31 19.39 -0.17
C MET A 71 3.91 20.60 -1.00
N PHE A 72 2.65 20.64 -1.47
CA PHE A 72 2.17 21.68 -2.38
C PHE A 72 0.84 22.27 -1.90
N THR A 73 0.65 23.56 -2.15
CA THR A 73 -0.61 24.28 -1.87
C THR A 73 -0.99 25.21 -3.01
N ALA A 74 -2.28 25.53 -3.13
CA ALA A 74 -2.81 26.44 -4.15
C ALA A 74 -2.69 27.93 -3.79
N ALA A 75 -2.19 28.25 -2.59
CA ALA A 75 -2.01 29.60 -2.07
C ALA A 75 -0.89 29.57 -1.01
N PRO A 76 -0.13 30.66 -0.81
CA PRO A 76 1.03 30.65 0.08
C PRO A 76 0.61 30.42 1.53
N LEU A 77 1.28 29.54 2.27
CA LEU A 77 1.14 29.44 3.72
C LEU A 77 1.50 30.78 4.40
N PRO A 78 0.96 31.09 5.59
CA PRO A 78 1.23 32.35 6.30
C PRO A 78 2.63 32.40 6.93
N PHE A 79 3.57 31.58 6.46
CA PHE A 79 4.96 31.51 6.90
C PHE A 79 5.87 30.96 5.79
N LYS A 80 7.16 31.34 5.82
CA LYS A 80 8.19 30.78 4.94
C LYS A 80 8.86 29.53 5.50
N THR A 81 8.99 29.43 6.82
CA THR A 81 9.46 28.23 7.50
C THR A 81 8.76 28.15 8.84
N LYS A 82 8.26 26.96 9.20
CA LYS A 82 7.66 26.73 10.51
C LYS A 82 7.87 25.29 10.94
N GLU A 83 8.03 25.12 12.24
CA GLU A 83 8.18 23.84 12.89
C GLU A 83 6.93 23.52 13.72
N PHE A 84 6.55 22.25 13.70
CA PHE A 84 5.40 21.71 14.40
C PHE A 84 5.82 20.48 15.20
N ILE A 85 5.16 20.27 16.33
CA ILE A 85 5.26 19.03 17.11
C ILE A 85 3.93 18.31 16.97
N VAL A 86 3.96 17.11 16.40
CA VAL A 86 2.77 16.30 16.10
C VAL A 86 2.84 15.03 16.91
N LYS A 87 1.81 14.77 17.72
CA LYS A 87 1.68 13.52 18.47
C LYS A 87 0.78 12.56 17.70
N VAL A 88 1.30 11.38 17.37
CA VAL A 88 0.55 10.35 16.62
C VAL A 88 0.46 9.09 17.47
N SER A 89 -0.75 8.57 17.64
CA SER A 89 -0.98 7.31 18.34
C SER A 89 -0.49 6.13 17.49
N ASN A 90 0.30 5.23 18.11
CA ASN A 90 0.81 4.06 17.41
C ASN A 90 -0.15 2.87 17.53
N THR A 91 -1.04 2.71 16.55
CA THR A 91 -2.04 1.63 16.55
C THR A 91 -1.47 0.25 16.18
N GLU A 92 -0.22 0.14 15.71
CA GLU A 92 0.33 -1.13 15.22
C GLU A 92 0.81 -2.07 16.35
N ARG A 93 1.06 -1.55 17.55
CA ARG A 93 1.53 -2.30 18.71
C ARG A 93 0.67 -1.93 19.90
N GLY A 94 -0.37 -2.74 20.16
CA GLY A 94 -1.30 -2.52 21.28
C GLY A 94 -0.56 -2.06 22.54
N TYR A 95 -1.01 -0.91 23.07
CA TYR A 95 -0.43 -0.20 24.22
C TYR A 95 1.00 0.35 24.05
N GLN A 96 1.31 1.00 22.93
CA GLN A 96 2.39 2.01 22.91
C GLN A 96 1.78 3.41 22.77
N GLY A 97 2.13 4.28 23.71
CA GLY A 97 1.62 5.65 23.83
C GLY A 97 1.88 6.52 22.61
N GLU A 98 1.42 7.77 22.67
CA GLU A 98 1.63 8.75 21.62
C GLU A 98 3.13 8.93 21.33
N LYS A 99 3.48 8.90 20.04
CA LYS A 99 4.83 9.22 19.60
C LYS A 99 4.85 10.64 19.05
N GLU A 100 5.80 11.43 19.53
CA GLU A 100 6.00 12.79 19.07
C GLU A 100 6.91 12.81 17.83
N TYR A 101 6.52 13.63 16.86
CA TYR A 101 7.26 13.88 15.63
C TYR A 101 7.46 15.39 15.48
N LYS A 102 8.70 15.79 15.21
CA LYS A 102 9.03 17.16 14.86
C LYS A 102 8.99 17.31 13.34
N VAL A 103 8.10 18.17 12.85
CA VAL A 103 7.87 18.40 11.42
C VAL A 103 8.24 19.83 11.07
N THR A 104 9.17 20.00 10.14
CA THR A 104 9.56 21.31 9.61
C THR A 104 9.04 21.47 8.20
N ILE A 105 8.31 22.55 7.93
CA ILE A 105 7.80 22.93 6.61
C ILE A 105 8.52 24.20 6.17
N LYS A 106 9.18 24.16 5.01
CA LYS A 106 9.94 25.29 4.44
C LYS A 106 9.53 25.56 3.00
N GLU A 107 9.16 26.79 2.67
CA GLU A 107 8.89 27.22 1.30
C GLU A 107 10.17 27.16 0.47
N VAL A 108 10.09 26.56 -0.72
CA VAL A 108 11.25 26.35 -1.61
C VAL A 108 11.08 27.03 -2.95
N ALA A 109 9.87 26.98 -3.51
CA ALA A 109 9.62 27.50 -4.84
C ALA A 109 8.17 27.91 -5.06
N LYS A 110 7.98 28.81 -6.01
CA LYS A 110 6.69 29.20 -6.57
C LYS A 110 6.63 28.68 -8.01
N LEU A 111 5.76 27.71 -8.25
CA LEU A 111 5.60 27.08 -9.55
C LEU A 111 4.60 27.88 -10.38
N ASN A 112 5.08 28.43 -11.49
CA ASN A 112 4.28 29.23 -12.40
C ASN A 112 3.70 28.35 -13.52
N LEU A 113 2.36 28.27 -13.59
CA LEU A 113 1.65 27.54 -14.63
C LEU A 113 1.80 28.14 -16.03
N TYR A 114 2.24 29.40 -16.14
CA TYR A 114 2.53 30.04 -17.42
C TYR A 114 3.55 29.23 -18.24
N ASN A 115 4.61 28.71 -17.60
CA ASN A 115 5.61 27.89 -18.28
C ASN A 115 5.02 26.59 -18.83
N LEU A 116 4.06 25.99 -18.10
CA LEU A 116 3.32 24.83 -18.58
C LEU A 116 2.46 25.20 -19.79
N GLN A 117 1.78 26.35 -19.76
CA GLN A 117 0.97 26.84 -20.89
C GLN A 117 1.83 27.12 -22.12
N GLN A 118 2.99 27.77 -21.97
CA GLN A 118 3.92 28.02 -23.09
C GLN A 118 4.49 26.72 -23.67
N PHE A 119 4.80 25.74 -22.81
CA PHE A 119 5.23 24.41 -23.25
C PHE A 119 4.13 23.71 -24.05
N LEU A 120 2.89 23.68 -23.54
CA LEU A 120 1.75 23.05 -24.22
C LEU A 120 1.41 23.76 -25.55
N ALA A 121 1.64 25.07 -25.64
CA ALA A 121 1.49 25.83 -26.88
C ALA A 121 2.67 25.65 -27.86
N GLY A 122 3.68 24.85 -27.53
CA GLY A 122 4.87 24.62 -28.35
C GLY A 122 5.83 25.82 -28.43
N ARG A 123 5.64 26.83 -27.57
CA ARG A 123 6.46 28.06 -27.51
C ARG A 123 7.71 27.87 -26.64
N GLN A 124 7.69 26.88 -25.74
CA GLN A 124 8.80 26.51 -24.89
C GLN A 124 9.15 25.03 -25.07
N ARG A 125 10.45 24.71 -25.09
CA ARG A 125 10.94 23.33 -25.29
C ARG A 125 11.06 22.54 -23.99
N GLU A 126 11.37 23.21 -22.89
CA GLU A 126 11.59 22.56 -21.60
C GLU A 126 10.27 22.27 -20.89
N LEU A 127 10.12 21.02 -20.47
CA LEU A 127 8.94 20.57 -19.75
C LEU A 127 9.06 20.94 -18.26
N PRO A 128 8.14 21.73 -17.68
CA PRO A 128 8.15 22.03 -16.25
C PRO A 128 7.75 20.80 -15.42
N GLN A 129 8.72 19.92 -15.16
CA GLN A 129 8.54 18.65 -14.44
C GLN A 129 7.91 18.84 -13.06
N ASP A 130 8.40 19.80 -12.28
CA ASP A 130 7.90 20.07 -10.93
C ASP A 130 6.43 20.46 -10.91
N THR A 131 5.99 21.22 -11.93
CA THR A 131 4.58 21.62 -12.08
C THR A 131 3.70 20.41 -12.40
N ILE A 132 4.13 19.55 -13.32
CA ILE A 132 3.40 18.32 -13.65
C ILE A 132 3.36 17.39 -12.45
N GLN A 133 4.47 17.26 -11.72
CA GLN A 133 4.55 16.44 -10.52
C GLN A 133 3.61 16.95 -9.43
N ALA A 134 3.56 18.27 -9.19
CA ALA A 134 2.65 18.87 -8.21
C ALA A 134 1.18 18.58 -8.55
N LEU A 135 0.80 18.73 -9.83
CA LEU A 135 -0.55 18.42 -10.31
C LEU A 135 -0.86 16.91 -10.24
N ASP A 136 0.09 16.04 -10.58
CA ASP A 136 -0.05 14.59 -10.50
C ASP A 136 -0.19 14.12 -9.04
N ILE A 137 0.52 14.74 -8.09
CA ILE A 137 0.35 14.48 -6.66
C ILE A 137 -1.04 14.93 -6.20
N ALA A 138 -1.48 16.13 -6.59
CA ALA A 138 -2.78 16.65 -6.21
C ALA A 138 -3.93 15.75 -6.68
N LEU A 139 -3.90 15.30 -7.93
CA LEU A 139 -4.89 14.38 -8.49
C LEU A 139 -4.92 13.01 -7.79
N ARG A 140 -3.81 12.63 -7.16
CA ARG A 140 -3.65 11.36 -6.44
C ARG A 140 -3.96 11.43 -4.96
N GLU A 141 -4.16 12.61 -4.38
CA GLU A 141 -4.31 12.76 -2.94
C GLU A 141 -5.56 12.02 -2.42
N THR A 142 -6.71 12.30 -3.00
CA THR A 142 -7.97 11.64 -2.64
C THR A 142 -7.95 10.12 -2.85
N PRO A 143 -7.55 9.57 -4.01
CA PRO A 143 -7.53 8.13 -4.20
C PRO A 143 -6.45 7.42 -3.36
N THR A 144 -5.35 8.09 -3.01
CA THR A 144 -4.36 7.53 -2.06
C THR A 144 -4.94 7.33 -0.68
N ALA A 145 -5.87 8.19 -0.24
CA ALA A 145 -6.55 8.06 1.04
C ALA A 145 -7.67 7.01 1.02
N LYS A 146 -8.32 6.79 -0.13
CA LYS A 146 -9.48 5.90 -0.26
C LYS A 146 -9.13 4.45 -0.65
N TYR A 147 -8.06 4.26 -1.41
CA TYR A 147 -7.73 2.98 -2.04
C TYR A 147 -6.31 2.54 -1.71
N THR A 148 -5.93 1.33 -2.13
CA THR A 148 -4.55 0.84 -1.96
C THR A 148 -3.67 1.32 -3.12
N PRO A 149 -2.73 2.25 -2.89
CA PRO A 149 -1.86 2.76 -3.94
C PRO A 149 -0.71 1.78 -4.23
N ILE A 150 -0.52 1.43 -5.50
CA ILE A 150 0.65 0.69 -5.96
C ILE A 150 1.20 1.40 -7.20
N SER A 151 2.37 2.03 -7.05
CA SER A 151 2.96 2.87 -8.09
C SER A 151 2.03 4.03 -8.49
N ARG A 152 1.48 4.00 -9.72
CA ARG A 152 0.53 4.99 -10.26
C ARG A 152 -0.89 4.43 -10.39
N SER A 153 -1.17 3.28 -9.77
CA SER A 153 -2.47 2.63 -9.81
C SER A 153 -3.08 2.53 -8.42
N PHE A 154 -4.40 2.50 -8.37
CA PHE A 154 -5.20 2.44 -7.14
C PHE A 154 -6.12 1.22 -7.18
N PHE A 155 -6.06 0.39 -6.14
CA PHE A 155 -6.77 -0.88 -6.07
C PHE A 155 -7.72 -0.95 -4.88
N SER A 156 -8.87 -1.58 -5.07
CA SER A 156 -9.87 -1.79 -4.03
C SER A 156 -10.74 -2.99 -4.34
N LYS A 157 -11.22 -3.68 -3.30
CA LYS A 157 -12.29 -4.68 -3.43
C LYS A 157 -13.62 -4.06 -3.87
N SER A 158 -13.83 -2.76 -3.59
CA SER A 158 -15.06 -2.04 -3.93
C SER A 158 -15.24 -1.87 -5.44
N PHE A 159 -14.17 -1.94 -6.24
CA PHE A 159 -14.24 -1.82 -7.70
C PHE A 159 -14.78 -3.08 -8.40
N GLY A 160 -15.26 -4.06 -7.64
CA GLY A 160 -15.82 -5.28 -8.20
C GLY A 160 -14.79 -6.07 -9.00
N HIS A 161 -15.28 -6.82 -9.99
CA HIS A 161 -15.16 -8.28 -10.19
C HIS A 161 -13.77 -8.96 -10.07
N GLY A 162 -12.98 -8.59 -9.07
CA GLY A 162 -11.88 -9.38 -8.56
C GLY A 162 -12.35 -10.74 -8.04
N GLY A 163 -11.40 -11.58 -7.65
CA GLY A 163 -11.75 -12.93 -7.22
C GLY A 163 -10.55 -13.77 -6.85
N ASP A 164 -10.83 -14.94 -6.30
CA ASP A 164 -9.82 -15.93 -5.97
C ASP A 164 -9.05 -16.36 -7.23
N ILE A 165 -7.72 -16.29 -7.17
CA ILE A 165 -6.84 -16.79 -8.23
C ILE A 165 -6.10 -18.06 -7.82
N GLY A 166 -6.30 -18.54 -6.59
CA GLY A 166 -5.78 -19.77 -6.00
C GLY A 166 -4.60 -19.54 -5.05
N SER A 167 -4.35 -20.55 -4.20
CA SER A 167 -3.22 -20.60 -3.26
C SER A 167 -3.18 -19.40 -2.30
N GLY A 168 -4.34 -19.02 -1.77
CA GLY A 168 -4.46 -17.92 -0.81
C GLY A 168 -4.26 -16.52 -1.38
N VAL A 169 -4.38 -16.36 -2.70
CA VAL A 169 -4.21 -15.10 -3.42
C VAL A 169 -5.50 -14.77 -4.16
N GLU A 170 -5.86 -13.48 -4.20
CA GLU A 170 -7.01 -12.94 -4.93
C GLU A 170 -6.56 -11.81 -5.86
N CYS A 171 -7.30 -11.59 -6.94
CA CYS A 171 -7.14 -10.46 -7.84
C CYS A 171 -7.97 -9.28 -7.34
N TRP A 172 -7.36 -8.11 -7.21
CA TRP A 172 -8.10 -6.85 -7.03
C TRP A 172 -8.03 -6.05 -8.33
N ARG A 173 -9.15 -5.45 -8.69
CA ARG A 173 -9.23 -4.46 -9.76
C ARG A 173 -8.90 -3.07 -9.23
N GLY A 174 -8.61 -2.18 -10.16
CA GLY A 174 -8.17 -0.83 -9.92
C GLY A 174 -8.02 -0.07 -11.21
N TYR A 175 -7.46 1.12 -11.11
CA TYR A 175 -7.16 1.93 -12.28
C TYR A 175 -5.78 2.56 -12.15
N TYR A 176 -5.09 2.65 -13.28
CA TYR A 176 -3.90 3.45 -13.48
C TYR A 176 -4.31 4.91 -13.71
N GLN A 177 -3.53 5.84 -13.17
CA GLN A 177 -3.75 7.27 -13.36
C GLN A 177 -2.40 7.98 -13.56
N SER A 178 -2.24 8.70 -14.67
CA SER A 178 -1.08 9.58 -14.87
C SER A 178 -1.44 10.83 -15.64
N LEU A 179 -0.97 11.97 -15.16
CA LEU A 179 -1.04 13.23 -15.90
C LEU A 179 0.09 13.30 -16.93
N ARG A 180 -0.24 13.61 -18.18
CA ARG A 180 0.71 13.66 -19.30
C ARG A 180 0.51 14.91 -20.16
N PRO A 181 1.59 15.62 -20.52
CA PRO A 181 1.53 16.66 -21.54
C PRO A 181 1.39 16.00 -22.92
N THR A 182 0.51 16.53 -23.76
CA THR A 182 0.30 16.07 -25.14
C THR A 182 0.19 17.28 -26.07
N GLN A 183 0.25 17.05 -27.39
CA GLN A 183 0.03 18.11 -28.37
C GLN A 183 -1.39 18.71 -28.33
N MET A 184 -2.36 17.99 -27.75
CA MET A 184 -3.73 18.48 -27.54
C MET A 184 -3.91 19.20 -26.20
N GLY A 185 -2.83 19.36 -25.43
CA GLY A 185 -2.86 19.92 -24.07
C GLY A 185 -2.53 18.90 -23.00
N LEU A 186 -2.83 19.25 -21.74
CA LEU A 186 -2.61 18.37 -20.61
C LEU A 186 -3.70 17.29 -20.57
N SER A 187 -3.30 16.04 -20.35
CA SER A 187 -4.20 14.90 -20.42
C SER A 187 -4.01 13.95 -19.24
N LEU A 188 -5.11 13.57 -18.61
CA LEU A 188 -5.17 12.51 -17.62
C LEU A 188 -5.38 11.17 -18.34
N ASN A 189 -4.34 10.34 -18.37
CA ASN A 189 -4.44 8.96 -18.83
C ASN A 189 -4.99 8.10 -17.69
N ILE A 190 -6.11 7.44 -17.95
CA ILE A 190 -6.77 6.50 -17.04
C ILE A 190 -6.90 5.15 -17.73
N ASP A 191 -6.48 4.07 -17.07
CA ASP A 191 -6.63 2.73 -17.63
C ASP A 191 -7.00 1.70 -16.56
N ILE A 192 -7.66 0.62 -16.96
CA ILE A 192 -7.99 -0.49 -16.07
C ILE A 192 -6.72 -1.21 -15.63
N SER A 193 -6.62 -1.50 -14.35
CA SER A 193 -5.52 -2.25 -13.76
C SER A 193 -6.04 -3.41 -12.92
N ALA A 194 -5.31 -4.51 -12.89
CA ALA A 194 -5.60 -5.66 -12.04
C ALA A 194 -4.28 -6.20 -11.48
N THR A 195 -4.27 -6.55 -10.19
CA THR A 195 -3.07 -7.14 -9.58
C THR A 195 -3.43 -8.06 -8.43
N ALA A 196 -2.46 -8.88 -8.02
CA ALA A 196 -2.64 -9.91 -7.02
C ALA A 196 -2.42 -9.38 -5.60
N PHE A 197 -3.28 -9.82 -4.68
CA PHE A 197 -3.27 -9.50 -3.25
C PHE A 197 -3.40 -10.78 -2.43
N TYR A 198 -2.82 -10.81 -1.24
CA TYR A 198 -3.12 -11.87 -0.28
C TYR A 198 -4.58 -11.78 0.15
N LYS A 199 -5.28 -12.92 0.17
CA LYS A 199 -6.60 -13.00 0.79
C LYS A 199 -6.50 -12.67 2.28
N ALA A 200 -7.49 -11.97 2.81
CA ALA A 200 -7.67 -11.83 4.24
C ALA A 200 -8.29 -13.11 4.79
N GLN A 201 -7.49 -13.96 5.45
CA GLN A 201 -7.90 -15.28 5.91
C GLN A 201 -6.98 -15.79 7.04
N PRO A 202 -7.39 -16.81 7.80
CA PRO A 202 -6.50 -17.51 8.73
C PRO A 202 -5.21 -17.98 8.06
N VAL A 203 -4.09 -17.87 8.78
CA VAL A 203 -2.78 -18.32 8.26
C VAL A 203 -2.78 -19.82 8.01
N MET A 204 -3.52 -20.59 8.82
CA MET A 204 -3.70 -22.03 8.58
C MET A 204 -4.38 -22.32 7.24
N ASP A 205 -5.48 -21.63 6.94
CA ASP A 205 -6.21 -21.80 5.67
C ASP A 205 -5.32 -21.42 4.48
N PHE A 206 -4.59 -20.30 4.59
CA PHE A 206 -3.59 -19.93 3.60
C PHE A 206 -2.53 -21.04 3.42
N ALA A 207 -2.01 -21.59 4.51
CA ALA A 207 -0.96 -22.61 4.45
C ALA A 207 -1.44 -23.90 3.76
N LEU A 208 -2.67 -24.34 4.09
CA LEU A 208 -3.30 -25.51 3.48
C LEU A 208 -3.57 -25.28 1.98
N GLU A 209 -4.16 -24.12 1.61
CA GLU A 209 -4.39 -23.75 0.21
C GLU A 209 -3.08 -23.63 -0.58
N TYR A 210 -2.05 -23.01 0.01
CA TYR A 210 -0.78 -22.74 -0.66
C TYR A 210 0.04 -24.01 -0.91
N LEU A 211 -0.02 -24.95 0.03
CA LEU A 211 0.64 -26.25 -0.09
C LEU A 211 -0.22 -27.32 -0.78
N ASN A 212 -1.48 -27.01 -1.11
CA ASN A 212 -2.45 -27.94 -1.69
C ASN A 212 -2.64 -29.20 -0.82
N ILE A 213 -2.67 -29.03 0.51
CA ILE A 213 -2.93 -30.10 1.47
C ILE A 213 -4.45 -30.22 1.63
N ARG A 214 -5.00 -31.41 1.39
CA ARG A 214 -6.43 -31.73 1.54
C ARG A 214 -6.64 -32.71 2.70
N GLY A 215 -7.66 -32.50 3.52
CA GLY A 215 -8.05 -33.36 4.65
C GLY A 215 -7.63 -32.81 6.02
N ASP A 216 -7.97 -33.54 7.09
CA ASP A 216 -7.54 -33.20 8.46
C ASP A 216 -6.02 -33.27 8.55
N ALA A 217 -5.39 -32.21 9.03
CA ALA A 217 -3.93 -32.10 9.10
C ALA A 217 -3.37 -32.37 10.51
N PRO A 218 -3.06 -33.64 10.87
CA PRO A 218 -2.23 -33.95 12.03
C PRO A 218 -0.93 -34.65 11.59
N ARG A 219 -0.27 -34.17 10.53
CA ARG A 219 1.08 -34.64 10.15
C ARG A 219 2.08 -33.51 10.27
N ARG A 220 3.27 -33.83 10.78
CA ARG A 220 4.45 -32.96 10.77
C ARG A 220 4.69 -32.44 9.36
N LEU A 221 4.89 -31.13 9.24
CA LEU A 221 5.15 -30.50 7.95
C LEU A 221 6.55 -30.88 7.45
N PHE A 222 6.67 -31.31 6.19
CA PHE A 222 7.97 -31.58 5.57
C PHE A 222 8.79 -30.29 5.46
N ASP A 223 10.11 -30.41 5.58
CA ASP A 223 11.01 -29.25 5.52
C ASP A 223 10.89 -28.47 4.20
N GLN A 224 10.65 -29.16 3.08
CA GLN A 224 10.44 -28.50 1.79
C GLN A 224 9.21 -27.58 1.81
N ASP A 225 8.11 -28.04 2.39
CA ASP A 225 6.86 -27.27 2.47
C ASP A 225 6.96 -26.14 3.49
N ARG A 226 7.65 -26.38 4.61
CA ARG A 226 8.02 -25.32 5.56
C ARG A 226 8.82 -24.20 4.89
N LEU A 227 9.80 -24.54 4.05
CA LEU A 227 10.59 -23.55 3.32
C LEU A 227 9.77 -22.80 2.27
N LYS A 228 8.79 -23.44 1.61
CA LYS A 228 7.82 -22.78 0.72
C LYS A 228 6.99 -21.76 1.49
N LEU A 229 6.39 -22.16 2.63
CA LEU A 229 5.62 -21.25 3.50
C LEU A 229 6.48 -20.10 4.02
N LYS A 230 7.72 -20.38 4.45
CA LYS A 230 8.64 -19.34 4.93
C LYS A 230 8.88 -18.27 3.87
N LYS A 231 9.07 -18.67 2.61
CA LYS A 231 9.25 -17.73 1.49
C LYS A 231 7.97 -16.94 1.18
N ALA A 232 6.81 -17.60 1.26
CA ALA A 232 5.51 -16.99 0.98
C ALA A 232 5.11 -15.96 2.06
N LEU A 233 5.25 -16.30 3.34
CA LEU A 233 4.79 -15.47 4.46
C LEU A 233 5.81 -14.42 4.92
N LYS A 234 7.10 -14.53 4.55
CA LYS A 234 8.11 -13.54 4.93
C LYS A 234 7.73 -12.14 4.41
N GLY A 235 7.59 -11.19 5.33
CA GLY A 235 7.22 -9.80 5.09
C GLY A 235 5.71 -9.53 5.11
N VAL A 236 4.88 -10.57 5.14
CA VAL A 236 3.42 -10.46 5.26
C VAL A 236 3.07 -10.00 6.68
N ARG A 237 2.08 -9.11 6.79
CA ARG A 237 1.53 -8.68 8.07
C ARG A 237 0.34 -9.56 8.46
N VAL A 238 0.32 -10.01 9.70
CA VAL A 238 -0.77 -10.79 10.29
C VAL A 238 -1.30 -10.07 11.52
N VAL A 239 -2.54 -10.36 11.90
CA VAL A 239 -3.11 -9.99 13.18
C VAL A 239 -3.27 -11.22 14.04
N ALA A 240 -2.89 -11.13 15.31
CA ALA A 240 -3.08 -12.23 16.25
C ALA A 240 -4.52 -12.22 16.79
N THR A 241 -5.12 -13.41 16.94
CA THR A 241 -6.53 -13.60 17.29
C THR A 241 -6.76 -14.20 18.68
N HIS A 242 -5.69 -14.62 19.37
CA HIS A 242 -5.78 -15.23 20.71
C HIS A 242 -6.16 -14.24 21.83
N ARG A 243 -6.18 -12.94 21.56
CA ARG A 243 -6.63 -11.89 22.49
C ARG A 243 -7.79 -11.13 21.86
N PRO A 244 -9.03 -11.30 22.33
CA PRO A 244 -10.18 -10.63 21.74
C PRO A 244 -10.14 -9.11 21.94
N ASP A 245 -9.57 -8.65 23.06
CA ASP A 245 -9.58 -7.23 23.45
C ASP A 245 -8.50 -6.40 22.75
N ILE A 246 -7.51 -7.04 22.11
CA ILE A 246 -6.34 -6.37 21.54
C ILE A 246 -6.01 -6.91 20.15
N SER A 247 -6.11 -6.04 19.15
CA SER A 247 -5.68 -6.33 17.77
C SER A 247 -4.23 -5.91 17.56
N ILE A 248 -3.28 -6.84 17.72
CA ILE A 248 -1.85 -6.57 17.46
C ILE A 248 -1.44 -7.05 16.08
N ARG A 249 -0.80 -6.16 15.31
CA ARG A 249 -0.28 -6.44 13.97
C ARG A 249 1.19 -6.84 14.04
N TYR A 250 1.53 -7.98 13.45
CA TYR A 250 2.89 -8.49 13.37
C TYR A 250 3.34 -8.61 11.93
N LYS A 251 4.56 -8.13 11.62
CA LYS A 251 5.21 -8.40 10.35
C LYS A 251 6.04 -9.67 10.48
N ILE A 252 5.72 -10.69 9.69
CA ILE A 252 6.41 -11.97 9.75
C ILE A 252 7.83 -11.84 9.19
N THR A 253 8.81 -12.30 9.96
CA THR A 253 10.23 -12.32 9.59
C THR A 253 10.69 -13.71 9.17
N GLY A 254 10.03 -14.76 9.69
CA GLY A 254 10.37 -16.14 9.42
C GLY A 254 9.33 -17.15 9.90
N ILE A 255 9.71 -18.42 9.83
CA ILE A 255 8.98 -19.58 10.35
C ILE A 255 10.04 -20.46 11.02
N THR A 256 9.74 -20.97 12.21
CA THR A 256 10.66 -21.79 12.99
C THR A 256 11.04 -23.07 12.26
N SER A 257 12.22 -23.62 12.56
CA SER A 257 12.61 -24.96 12.07
C SER A 257 12.05 -26.08 12.94
N ALA A 258 11.98 -25.86 14.26
CA ALA A 258 11.33 -26.79 15.18
C ALA A 258 9.80 -26.67 15.13
N PRO A 259 9.06 -27.78 15.33
CA PRO A 259 7.62 -27.77 15.54
C PRO A 259 7.25 -27.09 16.86
N LEU A 260 5.99 -26.69 17.00
CA LEU A 260 5.51 -25.90 18.13
C LEU A 260 5.60 -26.60 19.48
N ASN A 261 5.40 -27.93 19.53
CA ASN A 261 5.55 -28.75 20.74
C ASN A 261 6.99 -28.82 21.27
N GLU A 262 7.99 -28.65 20.41
CA GLU A 262 9.42 -28.61 20.77
C GLU A 262 9.94 -27.18 21.01
N LEU A 263 9.12 -26.16 20.70
CA LEU A 263 9.54 -24.77 20.74
C LEU A 263 9.44 -24.19 22.15
N THR A 264 10.56 -23.65 22.63
CA THR A 264 10.67 -22.93 23.89
C THR A 264 11.20 -21.51 23.67
N PHE A 265 10.87 -20.60 24.58
CA PHE A 265 11.37 -19.24 24.60
C PHE A 265 11.69 -18.81 26.02
N ASP A 266 12.51 -17.77 26.15
CA ASP A 266 12.85 -17.17 27.43
C ASP A 266 11.76 -16.17 27.83
N LEU A 267 11.16 -16.41 29.00
CA LEU A 267 10.22 -15.51 29.67
C LEU A 267 10.83 -15.14 31.03
N ASP A 268 11.39 -13.94 31.11
CA ASP A 268 12.00 -13.37 32.32
C ASP A 268 13.05 -14.31 32.97
N GLY A 269 13.92 -14.91 32.15
CA GLY A 269 14.98 -15.82 32.58
C GLY A 269 14.53 -17.28 32.74
N THR A 270 13.24 -17.57 32.55
CA THR A 270 12.70 -18.93 32.61
C THR A 270 12.40 -19.45 31.22
N ARG A 271 12.88 -20.66 30.89
CA ARG A 271 12.51 -21.33 29.64
C ARG A 271 11.11 -21.92 29.72
N VAL A 272 10.23 -21.46 28.85
CA VAL A 272 8.82 -21.88 28.79
C VAL A 272 8.50 -22.41 27.39
N SER A 273 7.75 -23.51 27.31
CA SER A 273 7.20 -24.02 26.04
C SER A 273 6.12 -23.08 25.52
N VAL A 274 6.11 -22.81 24.21
CA VAL A 274 5.05 -22.00 23.59
C VAL A 274 3.68 -22.62 23.81
N VAL A 275 3.59 -23.96 23.76
CA VAL A 275 2.31 -24.66 24.00
C VAL A 275 1.81 -24.47 25.43
N GLN A 276 2.70 -24.63 26.40
CA GLN A 276 2.35 -24.43 27.81
C GLN A 276 2.01 -22.97 28.11
N TYR A 277 2.73 -22.02 27.51
CA TYR A 277 2.46 -20.60 27.66
C TYR A 277 1.06 -20.25 27.17
N PHE A 278 0.67 -20.68 25.97
CA PHE A 278 -0.66 -20.40 25.43
C PHE A 278 -1.78 -21.00 26.29
N LYS A 279 -1.59 -22.22 26.80
CA LYS A 279 -2.57 -22.85 27.69
C LYS A 279 -2.68 -22.13 29.04
N ARG A 280 -1.56 -21.70 29.64
CA ARG A 280 -1.56 -21.02 30.95
C ARG A 280 -2.04 -19.57 30.87
N GLN A 281 -1.57 -18.83 29.86
CA GLN A 281 -1.81 -17.39 29.74
C GLN A 281 -3.15 -17.04 29.11
N TYR A 282 -3.63 -17.85 28.16
CA TYR A 282 -4.81 -17.55 27.35
C TYR A 282 -5.90 -18.63 27.43
N ASP A 283 -5.71 -19.66 28.28
CA ASP A 283 -6.55 -20.86 28.33
C ASP A 283 -6.75 -21.54 26.95
N TYR A 284 -5.78 -21.37 26.04
CA TYR A 284 -5.93 -21.77 24.66
C TYR A 284 -5.17 -23.09 24.37
N SER A 285 -5.91 -24.15 24.06
CA SER A 285 -5.34 -25.46 23.69
C SER A 285 -5.03 -25.52 22.21
N LEU A 286 -3.74 -25.42 21.86
CA LEU A 286 -3.28 -25.43 20.47
C LEU A 286 -3.49 -26.80 19.81
N LYS A 287 -4.02 -26.82 18.58
CA LYS A 287 -4.32 -28.06 17.85
C LYS A 287 -3.16 -28.49 16.95
N TYR A 288 -2.50 -27.56 16.29
CA TYR A 288 -1.47 -27.83 15.28
C TYR A 288 -0.06 -27.85 15.89
N VAL A 289 0.13 -28.59 16.98
CA VAL A 289 1.38 -28.58 17.75
C VAL A 289 2.59 -29.18 17.02
N GLN A 290 2.36 -29.99 15.98
CA GLN A 290 3.41 -30.54 15.12
C GLN A 290 3.82 -29.61 13.96
N TRP A 291 3.13 -28.48 13.80
CA TRP A 291 3.44 -27.47 12.78
C TRP A 291 4.44 -26.44 13.33
N PRO A 292 5.19 -25.77 12.45
CA PRO A 292 6.11 -24.72 12.88
C PRO A 292 5.35 -23.45 13.29
N CYS A 293 6.05 -22.58 14.00
CA CYS A 293 5.54 -21.31 14.50
C CYS A 293 5.95 -20.16 13.58
N LEU A 294 5.10 -19.12 13.43
CA LEU A 294 5.51 -17.89 12.77
C LEU A 294 6.49 -17.13 13.67
N GLN A 295 7.46 -16.46 13.07
CA GLN A 295 8.38 -15.57 13.77
C GLN A 295 8.12 -14.12 13.36
N ALA A 296 8.09 -13.23 14.35
CA ALA A 296 8.07 -11.78 14.20
C ALA A 296 9.07 -11.15 15.19
N GLY A 297 9.16 -9.82 15.20
CA GLY A 297 10.12 -9.10 16.06
C GLY A 297 11.53 -9.03 15.48
N SER A 298 12.53 -8.86 16.34
CA SER A 298 13.95 -8.84 15.97
C SER A 298 14.62 -10.17 16.34
N ASP A 299 15.79 -10.44 15.77
CA ASP A 299 16.57 -11.64 16.10
C ASP A 299 16.96 -11.68 17.59
N SER A 300 17.16 -10.51 18.21
CA SER A 300 17.45 -10.35 19.63
C SER A 300 16.24 -10.53 20.56
N ARG A 301 15.02 -10.33 20.04
CA ARG A 301 13.76 -10.45 20.78
C ARG A 301 12.69 -11.05 19.86
N PRO A 302 12.79 -12.35 19.55
CA PRO A 302 11.84 -12.99 18.65
C PRO A 302 10.48 -13.13 19.32
N THR A 303 9.43 -12.92 18.54
CA THR A 303 8.05 -13.23 18.93
C THR A 303 7.59 -14.47 18.18
N TYR A 304 7.14 -15.49 18.90
CA TYR A 304 6.63 -16.73 18.34
C TYR A 304 5.09 -16.71 18.33
N LEU A 305 4.51 -16.86 17.14
CA LEU A 305 3.06 -16.80 16.93
C LEU A 305 2.58 -18.10 16.27
N PRO A 306 1.83 -18.97 16.98
CA PRO A 306 1.22 -20.14 16.37
C PRO A 306 0.36 -19.73 15.17
N MET A 307 0.46 -20.48 14.06
CA MET A 307 -0.26 -20.15 12.83
C MET A 307 -1.79 -20.15 13.02
N GLU A 308 -2.29 -21.01 13.91
CA GLU A 308 -3.72 -21.14 14.22
C GLU A 308 -4.33 -19.93 14.93
N VAL A 309 -3.51 -19.05 15.52
CA VAL A 309 -3.97 -17.82 16.17
C VAL A 309 -3.62 -16.56 15.38
N CYS A 310 -3.44 -16.69 14.05
CA CYS A 310 -3.04 -15.59 13.18
C CYS A 310 -3.94 -15.50 11.95
N ASN A 311 -4.36 -14.29 11.59
CA ASN A 311 -5.03 -13.98 10.33
C ASN A 311 -4.16 -13.08 9.46
N ILE A 312 -4.04 -13.39 8.17
CA ILE A 312 -3.41 -12.51 7.18
C ILE A 312 -4.27 -11.26 7.02
N LEU A 313 -3.64 -10.08 7.11
CA LEU A 313 -4.32 -8.82 6.85
C LEU A 313 -4.62 -8.65 5.36
N GLY A 314 -5.82 -8.17 5.03
CA GLY A 314 -6.18 -7.77 3.67
C GLY A 314 -5.41 -6.54 3.16
N GLY A 315 -5.51 -6.27 1.86
CA GLY A 315 -4.87 -5.09 1.25
C GLY A 315 -3.36 -5.20 1.07
N GLN A 316 -2.79 -6.39 1.26
CA GLN A 316 -1.36 -6.63 1.07
C GLN A 316 -1.10 -7.18 -0.32
N ARG A 317 -0.35 -6.43 -1.14
CA ARG A 317 0.03 -6.86 -2.49
C ARG A 317 0.82 -8.17 -2.44
N TYR A 318 0.44 -9.13 -3.29
CA TYR A 318 1.22 -10.33 -3.56
C TYR A 318 2.30 -10.00 -4.61
N SER A 319 3.55 -9.84 -4.18
CA SER A 319 4.66 -9.42 -5.05
C SER A 319 5.52 -10.58 -5.60
N ARG A 320 5.20 -11.83 -5.24
CA ARG A 320 5.91 -13.00 -5.75
C ARG A 320 5.42 -13.36 -7.15
N LYS A 321 6.22 -14.15 -7.87
CA LYS A 321 5.85 -14.69 -9.18
C LYS A 321 4.61 -15.57 -9.02
N LEU A 322 3.57 -15.26 -9.80
CA LEU A 322 2.36 -16.07 -9.89
C LEU A 322 2.67 -17.37 -10.65
N ASN A 323 2.01 -18.45 -10.27
CA ASN A 323 2.04 -19.70 -11.04
C ASN A 323 1.14 -19.61 -12.30
N GLU A 324 1.26 -20.55 -13.23
CA GLU A 324 0.55 -20.52 -14.51
C GLU A 324 -0.98 -20.49 -14.35
N ARG A 325 -1.51 -21.21 -13.35
CA ARG A 325 -2.94 -21.21 -13.03
C ARG A 325 -3.40 -19.83 -12.54
N GLN A 326 -2.64 -19.21 -11.65
CA GLN A 326 -2.90 -17.85 -11.15
C GLN A 326 -2.83 -16.81 -12.28
N VAL A 327 -1.85 -16.93 -13.19
CA VAL A 327 -1.74 -16.05 -14.38
C VAL A 327 -2.94 -16.25 -15.30
N THR A 328 -3.37 -17.49 -15.54
CA THR A 328 -4.56 -17.75 -16.36
C THR A 328 -5.81 -17.15 -15.73
N ASN A 329 -5.97 -17.30 -14.42
CA ASN A 329 -7.11 -16.75 -13.68
C ASN A 329 -7.11 -15.22 -13.67
N ILE A 330 -5.96 -14.57 -13.45
CA ILE A 330 -5.89 -13.10 -13.49
C ILE A 330 -6.20 -12.55 -14.88
N LEU A 331 -5.74 -13.21 -15.94
CA LEU A 331 -6.07 -12.83 -17.32
C LEU A 331 -7.56 -12.97 -17.59
N ARG A 332 -8.19 -14.07 -17.16
CA ARG A 332 -9.65 -14.25 -17.29
C ARG A 332 -10.45 -13.16 -16.57
N LEU A 333 -9.97 -12.73 -15.39
CA LEU A 333 -10.63 -11.70 -14.59
C LEU A 333 -10.36 -10.27 -15.07
N ALA A 334 -9.24 -10.01 -15.76
CA ALA A 334 -8.80 -8.66 -16.13
C ALA A 334 -8.94 -8.32 -17.62
N CYS A 335 -9.02 -9.33 -18.49
CA CYS A 335 -9.12 -9.11 -19.93
C CYS A 335 -10.56 -8.77 -20.35
N GLU A 336 -10.73 -7.57 -20.90
CA GLU A 336 -11.98 -7.10 -21.47
C GLU A 336 -11.77 -6.72 -22.94
N ARG A 337 -12.83 -6.86 -23.75
CA ARG A 337 -12.83 -6.36 -25.11
C ARG A 337 -12.78 -4.83 -25.11
N PRO A 338 -12.18 -4.18 -26.14
CA PRO A 338 -11.99 -2.72 -26.14
C PRO A 338 -13.26 -1.90 -25.93
N ASP A 339 -14.39 -2.33 -26.50
CA ASP A 339 -15.71 -1.70 -26.34
C ASP A 339 -16.19 -1.72 -24.89
N LYS A 340 -16.04 -2.86 -24.20
CA LYS A 340 -16.38 -2.99 -22.78
C LYS A 340 -15.42 -2.20 -21.89
N ARG A 341 -14.12 -2.27 -22.19
CA ARG A 341 -13.06 -1.56 -21.46
C ARG A 341 -13.28 -0.05 -21.55
N GLU A 342 -13.68 0.46 -22.70
CA GLU A 342 -14.05 1.87 -22.88
C GLU A 342 -15.22 2.25 -21.99
N GLY A 343 -16.30 1.46 -21.97
CA GLY A 343 -17.44 1.66 -21.07
C GLY A 343 -17.03 1.77 -19.60
N SER A 344 -16.24 0.79 -19.12
CA SER A 344 -15.70 0.77 -17.75
C SER A 344 -14.86 2.00 -17.39
N ILE A 345 -14.09 2.56 -18.34
CA ILE A 345 -13.28 3.77 -18.13
C ILE A 345 -14.15 5.02 -18.07
N VAL A 346 -15.21 5.09 -18.89
CA VAL A 346 -16.09 6.27 -18.98
C VAL A 346 -17.08 6.34 -17.83
N GLU A 347 -17.69 5.21 -17.46
CA GLU A 347 -18.68 5.15 -16.36
C GLU A 347 -18.01 5.35 -14.99
N GLY A 348 -16.72 5.08 -14.89
CA GLY A 348 -15.95 5.31 -13.68
C GLY A 348 -16.38 4.40 -12.53
N TYR A 349 -16.14 3.10 -12.67
CA TYR A 349 -16.29 2.00 -11.68
C TYR A 349 -17.39 2.11 -10.62
#